data_AF-A0A3D6CSN7-F1
#
_entry.id   AF-A0A3D6CSN7-F1
#
_cell.length_a   1.000
_cell.length_b   1.000
_cell.length_c   1.000
_cell.angle_alpha   90.00
_cell.angle_beta   90.00
_cell.angle_gamma   90.00
#
_symmetry.space_group_name_H-M   'P 1'
#
loop_
_entity.id
_entity.type
_entity.pdbx_description
1 polymer ?
#
loop_
_entity_poly.entity_id
_entity_poly.type
_entity_poly.pdbx_seq_one_letter_code
_entity_poly.pdbx_strand_id
1 'polypeptide(L)'
;DPAPAAAPRAPATAPERPQPAPVAAAPTATIMPLPIRKAIIPAGQPLPPQPSANEISPEALASVREVEKRAKRLSLMELTERTCKWPIGDPATEDFWFCGLPSVPGKPYCEAHVGVAFQPMSARRDRRR
;
A
#
# COMPACT_ATOMS: atom_id res chain seq x y z
N ASP A 1 63.29 -53.01 -25.21
CA ASP A 1 62.59 -52.71 -26.46
C ASP A 1 61.20 -53.32 -26.50
N PRO A 2 60.12 -52.52 -26.55
CA PRO A 2 58.75 -53.02 -26.75
C PRO A 2 58.37 -53.15 -28.23
N ALA A 3 57.45 -54.10 -28.48
CA ALA A 3 56.89 -54.53 -29.77
C ALA A 3 55.73 -53.62 -30.27
N PRO A 4 55.26 -53.77 -31.54
CA PRO A 4 54.75 -52.67 -32.37
C PRO A 4 53.24 -52.67 -32.74
N ALA A 5 52.81 -51.56 -33.36
CA ALA A 5 51.77 -51.39 -34.40
C ALA A 5 50.24 -51.33 -34.09
N ALA A 6 49.60 -50.43 -34.86
CA ALA A 6 48.22 -50.38 -35.40
C ALA A 6 47.11 -49.54 -34.69
N ALA A 7 46.49 -48.65 -35.50
CA ALA A 7 45.37 -47.72 -35.24
C ALA A 7 43.98 -48.43 -35.34
N PRO A 8 42.81 -47.75 -35.48
CA PRO A 8 42.27 -46.46 -35.00
C PRO A 8 40.94 -46.67 -34.19
N ARG A 9 40.35 -45.63 -33.57
CA ARG A 9 38.94 -45.65 -33.11
C ARG A 9 38.38 -44.24 -32.84
N ALA A 10 37.33 -43.85 -33.57
CA ALA A 10 36.38 -42.79 -33.21
C ALA A 10 35.20 -43.42 -32.39
N PRO A 11 34.16 -42.71 -31.91
CA PRO A 11 33.83 -41.26 -31.94
C PRO A 11 33.33 -40.74 -30.55
N ALA A 12 32.52 -39.68 -30.57
CA ALA A 12 31.59 -39.19 -29.52
C ALA A 12 32.09 -37.99 -28.68
N THR A 13 31.89 -36.77 -29.21
CA THR A 13 30.76 -35.84 -28.90
C THR A 13 30.90 -35.13 -27.57
N ALA A 14 31.37 -33.89 -27.65
CA ALA A 14 31.30 -32.91 -26.56
C ALA A 14 29.83 -32.54 -26.30
N PRO A 15 29.39 -32.40 -25.03
CA PRO A 15 28.06 -31.91 -24.74
C PRO A 15 28.03 -30.39 -24.93
N GLU A 16 27.33 -29.97 -25.98
CA GLU A 16 26.99 -28.58 -26.24
C GLU A 16 26.01 -28.09 -25.16
N ARG A 17 26.38 -26.99 -24.49
CA ARG A 17 25.55 -26.34 -23.49
C ARG A 17 24.31 -25.74 -24.20
N PRO A 18 23.08 -26.06 -23.77
CA PRO A 18 21.89 -25.48 -24.38
C PRO A 18 21.86 -23.97 -24.18
N GLN A 19 21.94 -23.22 -25.29
CA GLN A 19 21.56 -21.82 -25.32
C GLN A 19 20.03 -21.76 -25.38
N PRO A 20 19.36 -21.04 -24.48
CA PRO A 20 17.91 -20.88 -24.57
C PRO A 20 17.55 -20.02 -25.79
N ALA A 21 16.68 -20.60 -26.63
CA ALA A 21 16.02 -19.98 -27.77
C ALA A 21 15.23 -18.70 -27.36
N PRO A 22 14.96 -17.77 -28.30
CA PRO A 22 14.29 -16.52 -27.98
C PRO A 22 12.84 -16.78 -27.56
N VAL A 23 12.48 -16.35 -26.36
CA VAL A 23 11.10 -16.39 -25.88
C VAL A 23 10.23 -15.50 -26.76
N ALA A 24 9.28 -16.14 -27.45
CA ALA A 24 8.24 -15.50 -28.22
C ALA A 24 7.31 -14.67 -27.33
N ALA A 25 6.95 -13.50 -27.85
CA ALA A 25 5.75 -12.71 -27.60
C ALA A 25 5.33 -12.51 -26.13
N ALA A 26 5.79 -11.41 -25.54
CA ALA A 26 5.06 -10.74 -24.47
C ALA A 26 3.64 -10.38 -24.95
N PRO A 27 2.59 -10.49 -24.11
CA PRO A 27 1.30 -9.93 -24.47
C PRO A 27 1.47 -8.41 -24.51
N THR A 28 1.33 -7.81 -25.69
CA THR A 28 1.18 -6.37 -25.83
C THR A 28 -0.07 -5.98 -25.06
N ALA A 29 0.12 -5.46 -23.85
CA ALA A 29 -0.96 -4.84 -23.10
C ALA A 29 -1.44 -3.66 -23.94
N THR A 30 -2.58 -3.81 -24.61
CA THR A 30 -3.29 -2.70 -25.24
C THR A 30 -3.61 -1.71 -24.14
N ILE A 31 -2.81 -0.65 -24.05
CA ILE A 31 -3.08 0.51 -23.19
C ILE A 31 -4.32 1.18 -23.80
N MET A 32 -5.50 0.74 -23.37
CA MET A 32 -6.70 1.53 -23.61
C MET A 32 -6.53 2.83 -22.85
N PRO A 33 -6.68 4.01 -23.49
CA PRO A 33 -6.58 5.27 -22.78
C PRO A 33 -7.72 5.35 -21.78
N LEU A 34 -7.41 5.23 -20.49
CA LEU A 34 -8.34 5.59 -19.43
C LEU A 34 -8.73 7.06 -19.67
N PRO A 35 -10.02 7.42 -19.64
CA PRO A 35 -10.40 8.82 -19.77
C PRO A 35 -9.81 9.58 -18.58
N ILE A 36 -8.78 10.40 -18.85
CA ILE A 36 -8.26 11.38 -17.91
C ILE A 36 -9.43 12.34 -17.64
N ARG A 37 -10.12 12.11 -16.53
CA ARG A 37 -11.17 13.02 -16.07
C ARG A 37 -10.49 14.36 -15.81
N LYS A 38 -10.78 15.35 -16.65
CA LYS A 38 -10.32 16.72 -16.44
C LYS A 38 -10.85 17.19 -15.09
N ALA A 39 -9.98 17.32 -14.09
CA ALA A 39 -10.23 18.19 -12.96
C ALA A 39 -9.98 19.62 -13.44
N ILE A 40 -10.98 20.21 -14.11
CA ILE A 40 -11.06 21.66 -14.21
C ILE A 40 -12.02 22.06 -13.10
N ILE A 41 -11.51 22.16 -11.87
CA ILE A 41 -12.18 22.99 -10.88
C ILE A 41 -11.73 24.41 -11.24
N PRO A 42 -12.62 25.27 -11.79
CA PRO A 42 -12.27 26.66 -12.01
C PRO A 42 -11.89 27.28 -10.66
N ALA A 43 -10.73 27.92 -10.60
CA ALA A 43 -10.27 28.62 -9.41
C ALA A 43 -11.35 29.63 -8.99
N GLY A 44 -11.95 29.41 -7.81
CA GLY A 44 -13.10 30.18 -7.31
C GLY A 44 -14.29 29.31 -6.87
N GLN A 45 -14.30 28.01 -7.17
CA GLN A 45 -15.30 27.11 -6.61
C GLN A 45 -14.99 26.83 -5.13
N PRO A 46 -15.95 27.01 -4.19
CA PRO A 46 -15.73 26.69 -2.80
C PRO A 46 -15.30 25.24 -2.69
N LEU A 47 -14.18 24.98 -1.99
CA LEU A 47 -13.75 23.63 -1.67
C LEU A 47 -14.97 22.91 -1.06
N PRO A 48 -15.32 21.67 -1.49
CA PRO A 48 -16.37 20.92 -0.83
C PRO A 48 -16.11 20.99 0.68
N PRO A 49 -17.15 21.25 1.51
CA PRO A 49 -16.94 21.53 2.92
C PRO A 49 -16.17 20.39 3.54
N GLN A 50 -14.88 20.64 3.81
CA GLN A 50 -14.07 19.75 4.61
C GLN A 50 -14.82 19.63 5.94
N PRO A 51 -15.12 18.42 6.43
CA PRO A 51 -15.66 18.28 7.78
C PRO A 51 -14.68 19.00 8.70
N SER A 52 -15.15 20.08 9.31
CA SER A 52 -14.28 20.81 10.23
C SER A 52 -13.97 19.85 11.38
N ALA A 53 -12.75 19.87 11.91
CA ALA A 53 -12.34 19.01 13.02
C ALA A 53 -13.25 19.15 14.27
N ASN A 54 -14.14 20.15 14.28
CA ASN A 54 -15.14 20.42 15.31
C ASN A 54 -16.42 19.57 15.21
N GLU A 55 -16.54 18.69 14.21
CA GLU A 55 -17.74 17.85 14.01
C GLU A 55 -17.54 16.40 14.44
N ILE A 56 -16.35 16.07 14.95
CA ILE A 56 -16.08 14.76 15.53
C ILE A 56 -16.71 14.74 16.92
N SER A 57 -17.54 13.72 17.20
CA SER A 57 -18.12 13.55 18.54
C SER A 57 -17.01 13.59 19.62
N PRO A 58 -17.21 14.31 20.74
CA PRO A 58 -16.22 14.35 21.82
C PRO A 58 -15.91 12.96 22.38
N GLU A 59 -16.87 12.03 22.30
CA GLU A 59 -16.68 10.63 22.67
C GLU A 59 -15.67 9.92 21.76
N ALA A 60 -15.74 10.15 20.44
CA ALA A 60 -14.78 9.60 19.49
C ALA A 60 -13.37 10.13 19.77
N LEU A 61 -13.23 11.42 20.07
CA LEU A 61 -11.93 12.00 20.46
C LEU A 61 -11.40 11.42 21.78
N ALA A 62 -12.28 11.18 22.76
CA ALA A 62 -11.90 10.53 24.02
C ALA A 62 -11.37 9.10 23.77
N SER A 63 -12.06 8.33 22.93
CA SER A 63 -11.62 6.97 22.57
C SER A 63 -10.26 6.95 21.85
N VAL A 64 -9.99 7.91 20.96
CA VAL A 64 -8.69 8.04 20.31
C VAL A 64 -7.60 8.35 21.32
N ARG A 65 -7.82 9.26 22.26
CA ARG A 65 -6.85 9.56 23.35
C ARG A 65 -6.53 8.34 24.22
N GLU A 66 -7.51 7.48 24.49
CA GLU A 66 -7.27 6.23 25.22
C GLU A 66 -6.51 5.21 24.38
N VAL A 67 -6.79 5.15 23.07
CA VAL A 67 -6.07 4.30 22.12
C VAL A 67 -4.61 4.75 21.95
N GLU A 68 -4.33 6.04 21.90
CA GLU A 68 -2.97 6.59 21.80
C GLU A 68 -2.08 6.12 22.95
N LYS A 69 -2.62 6.03 24.18
CA LYS A 69 -1.89 5.51 25.36
C LYS A 69 -1.53 4.02 25.27
N ARG A 70 -2.29 3.24 24.50
CA ARG A 70 -2.11 1.79 24.33
C ARG A 70 -1.55 1.41 22.97
N ALA A 71 -1.25 2.40 22.14
CA ALA A 71 -0.78 2.19 20.79
C ALA A 71 0.61 1.57 20.76
N LYS A 72 0.92 0.84 19.68
CA LYS A 72 2.19 0.15 19.52
C LYS A 72 3.31 1.03 18.96
N ARG A 73 3.00 2.26 18.56
CA ARG A 73 3.94 3.25 18.01
C ARG A 73 4.81 2.69 16.88
N LEU A 74 4.16 2.17 15.84
CA LEU A 74 4.86 1.55 14.71
C LEU A 74 5.41 2.61 13.75
N SER A 75 6.58 2.33 13.19
CA SER A 75 7.12 3.07 12.05
C SER A 75 6.50 2.59 10.72
N LEU A 76 6.73 3.33 9.63
CA LEU A 76 6.20 2.97 8.30
C LEU A 76 6.58 1.55 7.85
N MET A 77 7.79 1.10 8.19
CA MET A 77 8.30 -0.22 7.78
C MET A 77 7.65 -1.38 8.53
N GLU A 78 7.07 -1.12 9.71
CA GLU A 78 6.46 -2.14 10.57
C GLU A 78 4.95 -2.29 10.31
N LEU A 79 4.38 -1.47 9.42
CA LEU A 79 2.97 -1.52 9.08
C LEU A 79 2.63 -2.77 8.27
N THR A 80 1.62 -3.49 8.72
CA THR A 80 0.99 -4.59 7.98
C THR A 80 -0.42 -4.19 7.55
N GLU A 81 -1.07 -5.03 6.75
CA GLU A 81 -2.49 -4.86 6.39
C GLU A 81 -3.42 -4.99 7.60
N ARG A 82 -2.96 -5.69 8.66
CA ARG A 82 -3.75 -5.97 9.86
C ARG A 82 -3.47 -5.01 11.03
N THR A 83 -2.66 -3.98 10.81
CA THR A 83 -2.32 -2.98 11.83
C THR A 83 -2.92 -1.64 11.46
N CYS A 84 -3.42 -0.93 12.46
CA CYS A 84 -3.99 0.39 12.35
C CYS A 84 -2.94 1.38 11.83
N LYS A 85 -3.22 1.94 10.66
CA LYS A 85 -2.32 2.84 9.92
C LYS A 85 -2.53 4.32 10.26
N TRP A 86 -3.13 4.64 11.40
CA TRP A 86 -3.46 6.02 11.78
C TRP A 86 -2.18 6.79 12.14
N PRO A 87 -1.85 7.90 11.46
CA PRO A 87 -0.65 8.68 11.74
C PRO A 87 -0.83 9.55 12.99
N ILE A 88 0.20 9.61 13.82
CA ILE A 88 0.25 10.40 15.05
C ILE A 88 1.58 11.16 15.06
N GLY A 89 1.51 12.45 15.38
CA GLY A 89 2.64 13.37 15.27
C GLY A 89 2.76 14.02 13.88
N ASP A 90 3.86 14.73 13.68
CA ASP A 90 4.17 15.44 12.43
C ASP A 90 5.20 14.61 11.64
N PRO A 91 4.96 14.27 10.35
CA PRO A 91 5.93 13.55 9.52
C PRO A 91 7.32 14.19 9.43
N ALA A 92 7.47 15.49 9.75
CA ALA A 92 8.74 16.19 9.78
C ALA A 92 9.52 16.03 11.11
N THR A 93 8.94 15.39 12.12
CA THR A 93 9.58 15.17 13.43
C THR A 93 9.91 13.69 13.65
N GLU A 94 10.83 13.43 14.59
CA GLU A 94 11.19 12.06 15.01
C GLU A 94 10.06 11.39 15.82
N ASP A 95 9.07 12.17 16.26
CA ASP A 95 7.89 11.71 17.00
C ASP A 95 6.75 11.24 16.08
N PHE A 96 7.01 11.03 14.79
CA PHE A 96 6.03 10.47 13.86
C PHE A 96 5.92 8.96 13.98
N TRP A 97 4.71 8.47 14.22
CA TRP A 97 4.44 7.03 14.30
C TRP A 97 2.99 6.70 13.96
N PHE A 98 2.70 5.41 13.86
CA PHE A 98 1.37 4.87 13.55
C PHE A 98 0.81 4.05 14.71
N CYS A 99 -0.51 4.16 14.92
CA CYS A 99 -1.22 3.50 16.02
C CYS A 99 -0.86 2.02 16.22
N GLY A 100 -0.85 1.21 15.16
CA GLY A 100 -0.37 -0.17 15.21
C GLY A 100 -1.23 -1.19 15.97
N LEU A 101 -2.34 -0.77 16.58
CA LEU A 101 -3.36 -1.69 17.11
C LEU A 101 -4.00 -2.55 16.01
N PRO A 102 -4.67 -3.66 16.32
CA PRO A 102 -5.36 -4.47 15.31
C PRO A 102 -6.34 -3.62 14.48
N SER A 103 -6.24 -3.68 13.16
CA SER A 103 -7.20 -3.02 12.27
C SER A 103 -8.51 -3.81 12.21
N VAL A 104 -9.61 -3.11 11.99
CA VAL A 104 -10.91 -3.72 11.72
C VAL A 104 -10.87 -4.37 10.33
N PRO A 105 -11.33 -5.63 10.16
CA PRO A 105 -11.34 -6.28 8.84
C PRO A 105 -11.99 -5.41 7.76
N GLY A 106 -11.33 -5.29 6.60
CA GLY A 106 -11.79 -4.44 5.49
C GLY A 106 -11.60 -2.93 5.71
N LYS A 107 -11.02 -2.50 6.83
CA LYS A 107 -10.71 -1.10 7.13
C LYS A 107 -9.22 -0.96 7.52
N PRO A 108 -8.56 0.16 7.22
CA PRO A 108 -7.13 0.34 7.50
C PRO A 108 -6.81 0.69 8.97
N TYR A 109 -7.83 0.89 9.81
CA TYR A 109 -7.69 1.45 11.16
C TYR A 109 -8.38 0.57 12.21
N CYS A 110 -7.99 0.73 13.48
CA CYS A 110 -8.70 0.17 14.63
C CYS A 110 -10.03 0.90 14.86
N GLU A 111 -10.89 0.36 15.72
CA GLU A 111 -12.25 0.87 15.94
C GLU A 111 -12.33 2.37 16.27
N ALA A 112 -11.50 2.86 17.20
CA ALA A 112 -11.48 4.27 17.56
C ALA A 112 -11.12 5.18 16.37
N HIS A 113 -10.08 4.82 15.62
CA HIS A 113 -9.64 5.57 14.46
C HIS A 113 -10.58 5.42 13.26
N VAL A 114 -11.33 4.30 13.16
CA VAL A 114 -12.43 4.17 12.20
C VAL A 114 -13.53 5.18 12.51
N GLY A 115 -13.88 5.36 13.79
CA GLY A 115 -14.86 6.35 14.23
C GLY A 115 -14.51 7.75 13.74
N VAL A 116 -13.25 8.16 13.88
CA VAL A 116 -12.78 9.48 13.40
C VAL A 116 -12.64 9.54 11.87
N ALA A 117 -12.07 8.51 11.24
CA ALA A 117 -11.81 8.50 9.80
C ALA A 117 -13.09 8.48 8.95
N PHE A 118 -14.12 7.78 9.42
CA PHE A 118 -15.32 7.46 8.66
C PHE A 118 -16.57 7.99 9.38
N GLN A 119 -16.58 9.28 9.71
CA GLN A 119 -17.73 9.94 10.33
C GLN A 119 -19.04 9.63 9.56
N PRO A 120 -20.11 9.20 10.26
CA PRO A 120 -21.34 8.78 9.62
C PRO A 120 -21.99 9.92 8.84
N MET A 121 -22.64 9.56 7.73
CA MET A 121 -23.20 10.52 6.77
C MET A 121 -24.30 11.41 7.38
N SER A 122 -24.88 11.02 8.52
CA SER A 122 -25.81 11.85 9.31
C SER A 122 -25.14 13.12 9.85
N ALA A 123 -23.91 13.03 10.37
CA ALA A 123 -23.10 14.19 10.79
C ALA A 123 -22.72 15.09 9.60
N ARG A 124 -22.76 14.57 8.37
CA ARG A 124 -22.62 15.39 7.16
C ARG A 124 -23.92 16.08 6.74
N ARG A 125 -25.08 15.53 7.10
CA ARG A 125 -26.37 16.02 6.63
C ARG A 125 -26.92 17.18 7.47
N ASP A 126 -26.60 17.20 8.75
CA ASP A 126 -26.94 18.30 9.67
C ASP A 126 -26.41 19.66 9.17
N ARG A 127 -25.20 19.67 8.61
CA ARG A 127 -24.58 20.84 7.94
C ARG A 127 -25.35 21.45 6.77
N ARG A 128 -26.27 20.72 6.13
CA ARG A 128 -26.93 21.17 4.88
C ARG A 128 -28.32 21.77 5.15
N ARG A 129 -28.78 21.81 6.40
CA ARG A 129 -30.11 22.26 6.78
C ARG A 129 -30.03 23.59 7.50
#